data_AF-A0A9E0NJW3-F1
#
_entry.id   AF-A0A9E0NJW3-F1
#
_cell.length_a   1.000
_cell.length_b   1.000
_cell.length_c   1.000
_cell.angle_alpha   90.00
_cell.angle_beta   90.00
_cell.angle_gamma   90.00
#
_symmetry.space_group_name_H-M   'P 1'
#
loop_
_entity.id
_entity.type
_entity.pdbx_description
1 polymer ?
#
loop_
_entity_poly.entity_id
_entity_poly.type
_entity_poly.pdbx_seq_one_letter_code
_entity_poly.pdbx_strand_id
1 'polypeptide(L)'
;VVEYFFRQPEFKELVEEQLHLVGDLERIISKVAVGRVSPREVVQLKIALQAIEPIKKACLEADNASLNSIGEQLNLCLSIRSRIDKEINNDPPLLINKGGVVKEGVDPQLDELRKIAYSGKDYLLQIQQRESELTGIPSLKIAFNSVFGYYIEVRNIHKDKVPQEWIRKQTLVNAERYITQELKEYEEKILGAEDKILVLETKLYNELVLALAEFIPAIQINANQIARLDCLLSFANVAKMNNYIRPVIEDNDVLDIHQGRHPVIEKQLPLGEKYIANDVMLDSQSQQIIIITGPNMAGKSALLRQTALITLLAQIGSFVPAESAHIGLVDKIFTRVGASDNISVGESTFMVEMNEAADILNNVSSRSLVLFDELGRGTSTYDGISIAWAIVEYIHEHPKAKARTLFATHYHELNEMEKSFKRIKNYNVSVKEVDNRVIFLRKLERGGSEHSFGIHVAKMAGMPKSIVKRADDILHQLESDNRKQGISGKPLAEVSEKREGVQLNFFQLDDPVLCQIRDEILNIDVNNLTPLEALNKLSDIKKIVRGK
;
A
#
# COMPACT_ATOMS: atom_id res chain seq x y z
N VAL A 1 21.80 -1.49 -5.40
CA VAL A 1 21.04 -2.26 -6.43
C VAL A 1 20.12 -1.36 -7.25
N VAL A 2 19.15 -0.64 -6.68
CA VAL A 2 18.25 0.25 -7.46
C VAL A 2 19.03 1.19 -8.38
N GLU A 3 20.05 1.88 -7.86
CA GLU A 3 20.94 2.73 -8.66
C GLU A 3 21.70 1.97 -9.77
N TYR A 4 22.02 0.70 -9.56
CA TYR A 4 22.71 -0.10 -10.57
C TYR A 4 21.82 -0.32 -11.80
N PHE A 5 20.53 -0.62 -11.60
CA PHE A 5 19.55 -0.70 -12.69
C PHE A 5 19.42 0.62 -13.48
N PHE A 6 19.66 1.77 -12.86
CA PHE A 6 19.69 3.05 -13.56
C PHE A 6 20.96 3.24 -14.39
N ARG A 7 22.12 2.87 -13.84
CA ARG A 7 23.42 3.07 -14.48
C ARG A 7 23.72 2.05 -15.57
N GLN A 8 23.08 0.88 -15.53
CA GLN A 8 23.30 -0.23 -16.45
C GLN A 8 21.98 -0.63 -17.14
N PRO A 9 21.59 0.06 -18.23
CA PRO A 9 20.34 -0.24 -18.96
C PRO A 9 20.28 -1.65 -19.52
N GLU A 10 21.39 -2.17 -20.04
CA GLU A 10 21.48 -3.53 -20.61
C GLU A 10 21.17 -4.60 -19.54
N PHE A 11 21.73 -4.44 -18.34
CA PHE A 11 21.43 -5.32 -17.21
C PHE A 11 19.94 -5.25 -16.83
N LYS A 12 19.37 -4.05 -16.82
CA LYS A 12 17.95 -3.83 -16.51
C LYS A 12 17.04 -4.50 -17.52
N GLU A 13 17.27 -4.29 -18.81
CA GLU A 13 16.48 -4.89 -19.90
C GLU A 13 16.55 -6.42 -19.87
N LEU A 14 17.75 -6.97 -19.67
CA LEU A 14 17.93 -8.42 -19.51
C LEU A 14 17.11 -8.96 -18.33
N VAL A 15 17.18 -8.32 -17.16
CA VAL A 15 16.42 -8.79 -16.00
C VAL A 15 14.92 -8.64 -16.22
N GLU A 16 14.45 -7.55 -16.84
CA GLU A 16 13.04 -7.34 -17.19
C GLU A 16 12.49 -8.46 -18.10
N GLU A 17 13.18 -8.74 -19.20
CA GLU A 17 12.76 -9.77 -20.14
C GLU A 17 12.70 -11.16 -19.51
N GLN A 18 13.71 -11.50 -18.70
CA GLN A 18 13.80 -12.82 -18.08
C GLN A 18 12.77 -12.99 -16.96
N LEU A 19 12.50 -11.94 -16.16
CA LEU A 19 11.47 -12.00 -15.11
C LEU A 19 10.08 -12.29 -15.67
N HIS A 20 9.74 -11.76 -16.86
CA HIS A 20 8.46 -12.08 -17.52
C HIS A 20 8.29 -13.57 -17.83
N LEU A 21 9.39 -14.31 -18.03
CA LEU A 21 9.37 -15.75 -18.31
C LEU A 21 9.30 -16.60 -17.04
N VAL A 22 9.77 -16.08 -15.90
CA VAL A 22 9.83 -16.83 -14.63
C VAL A 22 8.42 -17.15 -14.11
N GLY A 23 7.54 -16.15 -14.07
CA GLY A 23 6.20 -16.30 -13.49
C GLY A 23 6.24 -16.60 -11.98
N ASP A 24 5.19 -17.26 -11.47
CA ASP A 24 5.00 -17.51 -10.03
C ASP A 24 5.65 -18.84 -9.58
N LEU A 25 6.98 -18.81 -9.42
CA LEU A 25 7.77 -19.96 -8.96
C LEU A 25 7.36 -20.44 -7.56
N GLU A 26 7.06 -19.51 -6.66
CA GLU A 26 6.71 -19.80 -5.26
C GLU A 26 5.42 -20.63 -5.19
N ARG A 27 4.41 -20.24 -5.97
CA ARG A 27 3.17 -21.00 -6.06
C ARG A 27 3.36 -22.35 -6.73
N ILE A 28 4.13 -22.45 -7.82
CA ILE A 28 4.37 -23.74 -8.48
C ILE A 28 5.05 -24.71 -7.52
N ILE A 29 6.09 -24.27 -6.80
CA ILE A 29 6.83 -25.16 -5.89
C ILE A 29 5.99 -25.59 -4.68
N SER A 30 5.08 -24.73 -4.21
CA SER A 30 4.11 -25.11 -3.17
C SER A 30 3.20 -26.29 -3.61
N LYS A 31 2.85 -26.35 -4.90
CA LYS A 31 2.04 -27.45 -5.46
C LYS A 31 2.83 -28.74 -5.61
N VAL A 32 4.12 -28.65 -5.89
CA VAL A 32 5.04 -29.80 -5.89
C VAL A 32 5.09 -30.42 -4.50
N ALA A 33 5.18 -29.60 -3.44
CA ALA A 33 5.23 -30.08 -2.06
C ALA A 33 4.01 -30.93 -1.64
N VAL A 34 2.83 -30.62 -2.19
CA VAL A 34 1.59 -31.39 -1.94
C VAL A 34 1.29 -32.44 -3.02
N GLY A 35 2.20 -32.64 -3.99
CA GLY A 35 2.02 -33.59 -5.09
C GLY A 35 0.89 -33.27 -6.07
N ARG A 36 0.44 -32.00 -6.14
CA ARG A 36 -0.69 -31.55 -6.98
C ARG A 36 -0.27 -30.65 -8.13
N VAL A 37 1.02 -30.62 -8.48
CA VAL A 37 1.53 -29.87 -9.63
C VAL A 37 1.03 -30.50 -10.93
N SER A 38 0.54 -29.67 -11.85
CA SER A 38 0.09 -30.12 -13.18
C SER A 38 1.25 -30.21 -14.18
N PRO A 39 1.13 -31.04 -15.24
CA PRO A 39 2.19 -31.16 -16.26
C PRO A 39 2.59 -29.83 -16.90
N ARG A 40 1.61 -28.94 -17.14
CA ARG A 40 1.87 -27.59 -17.66
C ARG A 40 2.67 -26.73 -16.71
N GLU A 41 2.41 -26.83 -15.40
CA GLU A 41 3.19 -26.12 -14.38
C GLU A 41 4.60 -26.68 -14.26
N VAL A 42 4.81 -27.99 -14.45
CA VAL A 42 6.15 -28.58 -14.53
C VAL A 42 6.94 -28.03 -15.73
N VAL A 43 6.28 -27.85 -16.88
CA VAL A 43 6.91 -27.19 -18.04
C VAL A 43 7.20 -25.71 -17.75
N GLN A 44 6.28 -24.99 -17.11
CA GLN A 44 6.53 -23.60 -16.69
C GLN A 44 7.70 -23.49 -15.72
N LEU A 45 7.85 -24.44 -14.78
CA LEU A 45 8.99 -24.52 -13.88
C LEU A 45 10.30 -24.69 -14.65
N LYS A 46 10.32 -25.52 -15.69
CA LYS A 46 11.49 -25.65 -16.58
C LYS A 46 11.83 -24.31 -17.23
N ILE A 47 10.85 -23.62 -17.82
CA ILE A 47 11.04 -22.31 -18.48
C ILE A 47 11.60 -21.30 -17.48
N ALA A 48 11.05 -21.25 -16.28
CA ALA A 48 11.52 -20.37 -15.21
C ALA A 48 12.96 -20.66 -14.79
N LEU A 49 13.34 -21.94 -14.62
CA LEU A 49 14.72 -22.34 -14.31
C LEU A 49 15.70 -22.07 -15.48
N GLN A 50 15.21 -22.03 -16.72
CA GLN A 50 16.01 -21.58 -17.87
C GLN A 50 16.22 -20.07 -17.83
N ALA A 51 15.19 -19.28 -17.53
CA ALA A 51 15.26 -17.82 -17.42
C ALA A 51 16.15 -17.33 -16.27
N ILE A 52 16.31 -18.12 -15.20
CA ILE A 52 17.22 -17.80 -14.09
C ILE A 52 18.70 -17.82 -14.52
N GLU A 53 19.07 -18.59 -15.54
CA GLU A 53 20.47 -18.72 -15.99
C GLU A 53 21.11 -17.40 -16.45
N PRO A 54 20.53 -16.65 -17.40
CA PRO A 54 21.03 -15.33 -17.77
C PRO A 54 21.01 -14.34 -16.61
N ILE A 55 19.98 -14.35 -15.76
CA ILE A 55 19.91 -13.47 -14.57
C ILE A 55 21.08 -13.76 -13.64
N LYS A 56 21.33 -15.04 -13.31
CA LYS A 56 22.43 -15.45 -12.45
C LYS A 56 23.77 -14.97 -13.00
N LYS A 57 24.02 -15.18 -14.29
CA LYS A 57 25.25 -14.74 -14.95
C LYS A 57 25.43 -13.22 -14.84
N ALA A 58 24.40 -12.47 -15.22
CA ALA A 58 24.42 -11.01 -15.16
C ALA A 58 24.62 -10.49 -13.73
N CYS A 59 24.03 -11.14 -12.73
CA CYS A 59 24.21 -10.80 -11.32
C CYS A 59 25.62 -11.08 -10.81
N LEU A 60 26.30 -12.14 -11.28
CA LEU A 60 27.68 -12.48 -10.88
C LEU A 60 28.73 -11.58 -11.54
N GLU A 61 28.45 -11.11 -12.77
CA GLU A 61 29.32 -10.21 -13.53
C GLU A 61 29.14 -8.74 -13.13
N ALA A 62 28.17 -8.44 -12.27
CA ALA A 62 27.86 -7.08 -11.85
C ALA A 62 28.96 -6.49 -10.96
N ASP A 63 29.27 -5.21 -11.16
CA ASP A 63 30.11 -4.45 -10.22
C ASP A 63 29.26 -3.98 -9.01
N ASN A 64 28.65 -4.96 -8.32
CA ASN A 64 27.83 -4.71 -7.13
C ASN A 64 27.79 -5.95 -6.23
N ALA A 65 28.40 -5.87 -5.04
CA ALA A 65 28.47 -6.98 -4.10
C ALA A 65 27.10 -7.56 -3.71
N SER A 66 26.05 -6.73 -3.60
CA SER A 66 24.70 -7.22 -3.29
C SER A 66 24.07 -8.01 -4.44
N LEU A 67 24.33 -7.63 -5.70
CA LEU A 67 23.90 -8.41 -6.87
C LEU A 67 24.70 -9.72 -6.97
N ASN A 68 26.00 -9.68 -6.70
CA ASN A 68 26.84 -10.88 -6.71
C ASN A 68 26.34 -11.90 -5.70
N SER A 69 25.99 -11.45 -4.48
CA SER A 69 25.39 -12.31 -3.44
C SER A 69 24.06 -12.92 -3.87
N ILE A 70 23.21 -12.18 -4.59
CA ILE A 70 21.98 -12.72 -5.19
C ILE A 70 22.32 -13.80 -6.22
N GLY A 71 23.28 -13.53 -7.12
CA GLY A 71 23.74 -14.46 -8.15
C GLY A 71 24.34 -15.76 -7.58
N GLU A 72 25.09 -15.67 -6.49
CA GLU A 72 25.67 -16.83 -5.79
C GLU A 72 24.60 -17.75 -5.20
N GLN A 73 23.53 -17.19 -4.66
CA GLN A 73 22.42 -17.93 -4.05
C GLN A 73 21.48 -18.59 -5.07
N LEU A 74 21.43 -18.07 -6.30
CA LEU A 74 20.61 -18.66 -7.36
C LEU A 74 21.15 -20.04 -7.76
N ASN A 75 20.28 -21.05 -7.74
CA ASN A 75 20.59 -22.41 -8.17
C ASN A 75 19.89 -22.72 -9.49
N LEU A 76 20.64 -23.11 -10.53
CA LEU A 76 20.06 -23.42 -11.83
C LEU A 76 19.27 -24.73 -11.85
N CYS A 77 19.42 -25.57 -10.81
CA CYS A 77 18.79 -26.87 -10.67
C CYS A 77 18.94 -27.70 -11.97
N LEU A 78 20.16 -27.72 -12.53
CA LEU A 78 20.43 -28.25 -13.88
C LEU A 78 19.94 -29.69 -14.07
N SER A 79 20.13 -30.54 -13.06
CA SER A 79 19.71 -31.94 -13.10
C SER A 79 18.21 -32.09 -13.32
N ILE A 80 17.38 -31.44 -12.50
CA ILE A 80 15.91 -31.55 -12.62
C ILE A 80 15.39 -30.79 -13.84
N ARG A 81 16.01 -29.65 -14.20
CA ARG A 81 15.71 -28.90 -15.43
C ARG A 81 15.89 -29.77 -16.67
N SER A 82 17.05 -30.44 -16.78
CA SER A 82 17.34 -31.36 -17.89
C SER A 82 16.45 -32.60 -17.85
N ARG A 83 16.08 -33.08 -16.67
CA ARG A 83 15.16 -34.21 -16.53
C ARG A 83 13.76 -33.87 -17.05
N ILE A 84 13.19 -32.73 -16.64
CA ILE A 84 11.90 -32.26 -17.16
C ILE A 84 11.96 -32.10 -18.68
N ASP A 85 13.05 -31.54 -19.21
CA ASP A 85 13.19 -31.34 -20.65
C ASP A 85 13.23 -32.65 -21.43
N LYS A 86 13.85 -33.71 -20.89
CA LYS A 86 13.89 -35.03 -21.52
C LYS A 86 12.59 -35.81 -21.36
N GLU A 87 11.94 -35.70 -20.20
CA GLU A 87 10.83 -36.56 -19.82
C GLU A 87 9.44 -36.02 -20.22
N ILE A 88 9.24 -34.70 -20.24
CA ILE A 88 7.90 -34.09 -20.39
C ILE A 88 7.76 -33.36 -21.73
N ASN A 89 6.63 -33.56 -22.40
CA ASN A 89 6.28 -32.86 -23.64
C ASN A 89 6.21 -31.34 -23.43
N ASN A 90 6.52 -30.55 -24.45
CA ASN A 90 6.54 -29.08 -24.33
C ASN A 90 5.13 -28.48 -24.24
N ASP A 91 4.11 -29.11 -24.81
CA ASP A 91 2.71 -28.72 -24.66
C ASP A 91 1.89 -29.91 -24.12
N PRO A 92 2.05 -30.25 -22.83
CA PRO A 92 1.31 -31.34 -22.24
C PRO A 92 -0.13 -30.88 -21.92
N PRO A 93 -1.10 -31.80 -21.78
CA PRO A 93 -2.42 -31.45 -21.30
C PRO A 93 -2.37 -30.92 -19.85
N LEU A 94 -3.41 -30.19 -19.45
CA LEU A 94 -3.53 -29.68 -18.09
C LEU A 94 -3.65 -30.80 -17.04
N LEU A 95 -4.35 -31.88 -17.39
CA LEU A 95 -4.58 -33.01 -16.51
C LEU A 95 -3.82 -34.22 -17.03
N ILE A 96 -3.16 -34.93 -16.12
CA ILE A 96 -2.43 -36.16 -16.45
C ILE A 96 -3.33 -37.27 -16.99
N ASN A 97 -4.59 -37.30 -16.56
CA ASN A 97 -5.56 -38.30 -16.97
C ASN A 97 -5.96 -38.22 -18.46
N LYS A 98 -5.51 -37.19 -19.19
CA LYS A 98 -5.70 -37.06 -20.63
C LYS A 98 -4.59 -37.72 -21.47
N GLY A 99 -3.52 -38.17 -20.83
CA GLY A 99 -2.35 -38.78 -21.47
C GLY A 99 -1.56 -37.83 -22.38
N GLY A 100 -0.41 -38.28 -22.89
CA GLY A 100 0.45 -37.47 -23.77
C GLY A 100 1.28 -36.42 -23.02
N VAL A 101 1.58 -36.68 -21.75
CA VAL A 101 2.44 -35.88 -20.88
C VAL A 101 3.91 -36.23 -21.09
N VAL A 102 4.24 -37.52 -21.20
CA VAL A 102 5.61 -38.03 -21.26
C VAL A 102 6.11 -38.09 -22.71
N LYS A 103 7.35 -37.66 -22.96
CA LYS A 103 7.98 -37.69 -24.28
C LYS A 103 8.23 -39.11 -24.80
N GLU A 104 8.33 -39.25 -26.11
CA GLU A 104 8.80 -40.49 -26.74
C GLU A 104 10.28 -40.72 -26.41
N GLY A 105 10.69 -41.98 -26.23
CA GLY A 105 12.06 -42.37 -25.89
C GLY A 105 12.39 -42.35 -24.40
N VAL A 106 11.42 -42.02 -23.53
CA VAL A 106 11.59 -42.02 -22.06
C VAL A 106 11.46 -43.44 -21.50
N ASP A 107 10.48 -44.19 -21.98
CA ASP A 107 10.22 -45.56 -21.57
C ASP A 107 9.89 -46.42 -22.80
N PRO A 108 10.69 -47.47 -23.10
CA PRO A 108 10.45 -48.32 -24.26
C PRO A 108 9.09 -49.04 -24.26
N GLN A 109 8.57 -49.39 -23.09
CA GLN A 109 7.27 -50.06 -22.98
C GLN A 109 6.13 -49.08 -23.28
N LEU A 110 6.24 -47.84 -22.82
CA LEU A 110 5.31 -46.77 -23.15
C LEU A 110 5.26 -46.52 -24.66
N ASP A 111 6.42 -46.48 -25.30
CA ASP A 111 6.54 -46.26 -26.75
C ASP A 111 5.96 -47.44 -27.54
N GLU A 112 6.18 -48.68 -27.11
CA GLU A 112 5.58 -49.87 -27.72
C GLU A 112 4.05 -49.86 -27.59
N LEU A 113 3.52 -49.56 -26.41
CA LEU A 113 2.08 -49.46 -26.18
C LEU A 113 1.45 -48.35 -27.04
N ARG A 114 2.12 -47.20 -27.16
CA ARG A 114 1.69 -46.12 -28.06
C ARG A 114 1.63 -46.59 -29.51
N LYS A 115 2.63 -47.32 -30.00
CA LYS A 115 2.63 -47.91 -31.36
C LYS A 115 1.47 -48.87 -31.56
N ILE A 116 1.13 -49.70 -30.57
CA ILE A 116 -0.02 -50.61 -30.64
C ILE A 116 -1.33 -49.80 -30.74
N ALA A 117 -1.49 -48.76 -29.92
CA ALA A 117 -2.69 -47.93 -29.95
C ALA A 117 -2.84 -47.14 -31.27
N TYR A 118 -1.75 -46.58 -31.79
CA TYR A 118 -1.74 -45.85 -33.07
C TYR A 118 -1.99 -46.78 -34.26
N SER A 119 -1.27 -47.91 -34.36
CA SER A 119 -1.48 -48.89 -35.44
C SER A 119 -2.89 -49.48 -35.40
N GLY A 120 -3.47 -49.66 -34.21
CA GLY A 120 -4.87 -50.03 -34.04
C GLY A 120 -5.81 -48.99 -34.67
N LYS A 121 -5.58 -47.69 -34.42
CA LYS A 121 -6.39 -46.60 -35.00
C LYS A 121 -6.23 -46.49 -36.52
N ASP A 122 -5.03 -46.68 -37.03
CA ASP A 122 -4.79 -46.73 -38.48
C ASP A 122 -5.52 -47.91 -39.12
N TYR A 123 -5.55 -49.06 -38.44
CA TYR A 123 -6.31 -50.21 -38.89
C TYR A 123 -7.81 -49.95 -38.90
N LEU A 124 -8.35 -49.20 -37.94
CA LEU A 124 -9.76 -48.78 -37.98
C LEU A 124 -10.09 -47.98 -39.24
N LEU A 125 -9.18 -47.12 -39.71
CA LEU A 125 -9.37 -46.39 -40.97
C LEU A 125 -9.39 -47.34 -42.18
N GLN A 126 -8.56 -48.39 -42.17
CA GLN A 126 -8.54 -49.41 -43.21
C GLN A 126 -9.84 -50.22 -43.21
N ILE A 127 -10.35 -50.63 -42.05
CA ILE A 127 -11.67 -51.27 -41.92
C ILE A 127 -12.75 -50.34 -42.47
N GLN A 128 -12.75 -49.06 -42.08
CA GLN A 128 -13.75 -48.11 -42.55
C GLN A 128 -13.78 -47.99 -44.08
N GLN A 129 -12.61 -47.89 -44.72
CA GLN A 129 -12.51 -47.82 -46.19
C GLN A 129 -12.99 -49.12 -46.85
N ARG A 130 -12.48 -50.27 -46.38
CA ARG A 130 -12.84 -51.60 -46.89
C ARG A 130 -14.34 -51.86 -46.81
N GLU A 131 -14.94 -51.63 -45.64
CA GLU A 131 -16.38 -51.84 -45.43
C GLU A 131 -17.23 -50.85 -46.23
N SER A 132 -16.78 -49.60 -46.39
CA SER A 132 -17.46 -48.60 -47.24
C SER A 132 -17.49 -49.04 -48.71
N GLU A 133 -16.38 -49.57 -49.23
CA GLU A 133 -16.27 -50.06 -50.61
C GLU A 133 -17.11 -51.33 -50.83
N LEU A 134 -17.02 -52.31 -49.93
CA LEU A 134 -17.74 -53.59 -50.05
C LEU A 134 -19.26 -53.43 -49.97
N THR A 135 -19.75 -52.56 -49.07
CA THR A 135 -21.19 -52.36 -48.86
C THR A 135 -21.78 -51.27 -49.78
N GLY A 136 -20.94 -50.47 -50.43
CA GLY A 136 -21.38 -49.31 -51.22
C GLY A 136 -22.06 -48.24 -50.36
N ILE A 137 -21.61 -48.06 -49.11
CA ILE A 137 -22.11 -47.09 -48.13
C ILE A 137 -21.05 -46.00 -47.91
N PRO A 138 -21.03 -44.94 -48.73
CA PRO A 138 -19.99 -43.89 -48.64
C PRO A 138 -20.06 -43.03 -47.38
N SER A 139 -21.16 -43.11 -46.62
CA SER A 139 -21.36 -42.36 -45.37
C SER A 139 -20.99 -43.15 -44.12
N LEU A 140 -20.45 -44.37 -44.29
CA LEU A 140 -20.02 -45.22 -43.19
C LEU A 140 -18.90 -44.54 -42.40
N LYS A 141 -19.08 -44.47 -41.08
CA LYS A 141 -18.09 -43.88 -40.17
C LYS A 141 -17.82 -44.81 -39.01
N ILE A 142 -16.55 -45.02 -38.68
CA ILE A 142 -16.16 -45.61 -37.39
C ILE A 142 -15.98 -44.49 -36.38
N ALA A 143 -16.66 -44.60 -35.24
CA ALA A 143 -16.60 -43.61 -34.17
C ALA A 143 -16.53 -44.30 -32.80
N PHE A 144 -16.12 -43.54 -31.78
CA PHE A 144 -15.99 -44.00 -30.41
C PHE A 144 -17.02 -43.32 -29.49
N ASN A 145 -17.59 -44.08 -28.56
CA ASN A 145 -18.42 -43.57 -27.47
C ASN A 145 -17.97 -44.20 -26.15
N SER A 146 -17.91 -43.39 -25.08
CA SER A 146 -17.45 -43.81 -23.75
C SER A 146 -18.29 -44.91 -23.09
N VAL A 147 -19.53 -45.16 -23.55
CA VAL A 147 -20.45 -46.16 -22.98
C VAL A 147 -20.40 -47.49 -23.74
N PHE A 148 -20.22 -47.46 -25.07
CA PHE A 148 -20.38 -48.65 -25.93
C PHE A 148 -19.15 -49.01 -26.75
N GLY A 149 -18.08 -48.23 -26.67
CA GLY A 149 -16.83 -48.49 -27.38
C GLY A 149 -16.81 -47.95 -28.81
N TYR A 150 -16.04 -48.63 -29.67
CA TYR A 150 -16.01 -48.31 -31.10
C TYR A 150 -17.22 -48.93 -31.80
N TYR A 151 -17.77 -48.20 -32.77
CA TYR A 151 -18.93 -48.66 -33.54
C TYR A 151 -18.88 -48.13 -34.96
N ILE A 152 -19.57 -48.85 -35.85
CA ILE A 152 -19.84 -48.44 -37.24
C ILE A 152 -21.18 -47.72 -37.26
N GLU A 153 -21.20 -46.46 -37.68
CA GLU A 153 -22.42 -45.67 -37.85
C GLU A 153 -22.86 -45.67 -39.32
N VAL A 154 -24.11 -46.07 -39.55
CA VAL A 154 -24.72 -46.11 -40.88
C VAL A 154 -26.01 -45.28 -40.86
N ARG A 155 -26.17 -44.37 -41.83
CA ARG A 155 -27.40 -43.58 -41.97
C ARG A 155 -28.58 -44.47 -42.35
N ASN A 156 -29.79 -44.14 -41.87
CA ASN A 156 -31.00 -44.94 -42.13
C ASN A 156 -31.27 -45.21 -43.62
N ILE A 157 -30.86 -44.29 -44.51
CA ILE A 157 -30.99 -44.41 -45.98
C ILE A 157 -30.23 -45.63 -46.55
N HIS A 158 -29.21 -46.13 -45.84
CA HIS A 158 -28.39 -47.26 -46.25
C HIS A 158 -28.58 -48.49 -45.36
N LYS A 159 -29.59 -48.49 -44.49
CA LYS A 159 -29.84 -49.58 -43.54
C LYS A 159 -30.02 -50.94 -44.24
N ASP A 160 -30.67 -50.95 -45.39
CA ASP A 160 -30.91 -52.19 -46.16
C ASP A 160 -29.63 -52.77 -46.80
N LYS A 161 -28.54 -51.99 -46.83
CA LYS A 161 -27.23 -52.42 -47.34
C LYS A 161 -26.31 -52.98 -46.24
N VAL A 162 -26.74 -52.96 -44.98
CA VAL A 162 -25.92 -53.43 -43.86
C VAL A 162 -25.85 -54.97 -43.87
N PRO A 163 -24.65 -55.57 -43.83
CA PRO A 163 -24.49 -57.02 -43.76
C PRO A 163 -25.18 -57.65 -42.54
N GLN A 164 -25.70 -58.88 -42.69
CA GLN A 164 -26.39 -59.58 -41.60
C GLN A 164 -25.46 -59.99 -40.46
N GLU A 165 -24.16 -60.16 -40.72
CA GLU A 165 -23.15 -60.47 -39.69
C GLU A 165 -22.86 -59.30 -38.72
N TRP A 166 -23.31 -58.09 -39.01
CA TRP A 166 -23.08 -56.93 -38.14
C TRP A 166 -24.05 -56.92 -36.97
N ILE A 167 -23.51 -56.85 -35.76
CA ILE A 167 -24.31 -56.88 -34.53
C ILE A 167 -24.75 -55.45 -34.20
N ARG A 168 -26.06 -55.19 -34.23
CA ARG A 168 -26.61 -53.87 -33.91
C ARG A 168 -26.43 -53.54 -32.42
N LYS A 169 -25.85 -52.37 -32.13
CA LYS A 169 -25.59 -51.85 -30.78
C LYS A 169 -26.61 -50.80 -30.33
N GLN A 170 -27.00 -49.88 -31.21
CA GLN A 170 -27.88 -48.76 -30.87
C GLN A 170 -28.62 -48.24 -32.10
N THR A 171 -29.88 -47.84 -31.93
CA THR A 171 -30.66 -47.14 -32.96
C THR A 171 -30.79 -45.66 -32.56
N LEU A 172 -30.49 -44.76 -33.51
CA LEU A 172 -30.68 -43.31 -33.39
C LEU A 172 -31.78 -42.85 -34.35
N VAL A 173 -32.22 -41.61 -34.20
CA VAL A 173 -33.27 -41.00 -35.04
C VAL A 173 -32.93 -41.06 -36.53
N ASN A 174 -31.64 -40.88 -36.90
CA ASN A 174 -31.19 -40.79 -38.30
C ASN A 174 -30.13 -41.84 -38.70
N ALA A 175 -29.73 -42.74 -37.80
CA ALA A 175 -28.67 -43.71 -38.04
C ALA A 175 -28.82 -44.96 -37.15
N GLU A 176 -28.19 -46.06 -37.56
CA GLU A 176 -27.99 -47.26 -36.74
C GLU A 176 -26.50 -47.48 -36.49
N ARG A 177 -26.16 -47.95 -35.29
CA ARG A 177 -24.79 -48.26 -34.86
C ARG A 177 -24.60 -49.75 -34.74
N TYR A 178 -23.52 -50.27 -35.29
CA TYR A 178 -23.20 -51.69 -35.34
C TYR A 178 -21.78 -51.96 -34.83
N ILE A 179 -21.50 -53.22 -34.51
CA ILE A 179 -20.17 -53.72 -34.21
C ILE A 179 -19.91 -55.02 -34.99
N THR A 180 -18.67 -55.24 -35.41
CA THR A 180 -18.20 -56.50 -35.98
C THR A 180 -17.26 -57.20 -35.00
N GLN A 181 -17.06 -58.50 -35.17
CA GLN A 181 -16.12 -59.27 -34.34
C GLN A 181 -14.69 -58.71 -34.45
N GLU A 182 -14.25 -58.37 -35.67
CA GLU A 182 -12.96 -57.72 -35.92
C GLU A 182 -12.84 -56.36 -35.22
N LEU A 183 -13.88 -55.51 -35.32
CA LEU A 183 -13.88 -54.20 -34.65
C LEU A 183 -13.79 -54.35 -33.13
N LYS A 184 -14.45 -55.37 -32.56
CA LYS A 184 -14.40 -55.68 -31.12
C LYS A 184 -13.00 -56.11 -30.68
N GLU A 185 -12.33 -56.96 -31.45
CA GLU A 185 -10.96 -57.41 -31.12
C GLU A 185 -9.95 -56.25 -31.14
N TYR A 186 -10.08 -55.34 -32.10
CA TYR A 186 -9.24 -54.14 -32.16
C TYR A 186 -9.61 -53.12 -31.09
N GLU A 187 -10.89 -52.98 -30.73
CA GLU A 187 -11.32 -52.18 -29.58
C GLU A 187 -10.65 -52.67 -28.29
N GLU A 188 -10.69 -53.96 -28.00
CA GLU A 188 -10.06 -54.54 -26.81
C GLU A 188 -8.53 -54.30 -26.79
N LYS A 189 -7.87 -54.42 -27.94
CA LYS A 189 -6.43 -54.12 -28.09
C LYS A 189 -6.12 -52.64 -27.87
N ILE A 190 -6.89 -51.73 -28.48
CA ILE A 190 -6.68 -50.28 -28.38
C ILE A 190 -6.95 -49.82 -26.95
N LEU A 191 -8.11 -50.14 -26.38
CA LEU A 191 -8.48 -49.71 -25.03
C LEU A 191 -7.54 -50.31 -23.98
N GLY A 192 -7.17 -51.59 -24.12
CA GLY A 192 -6.21 -52.23 -23.23
C GLY A 192 -4.80 -51.61 -23.30
N ALA A 193 -4.39 -51.09 -24.47
CA ALA A 193 -3.16 -50.33 -24.61
C ALA A 193 -3.29 -48.93 -24.01
N GLU A 194 -4.39 -48.20 -24.27
CA GLU A 194 -4.66 -46.85 -23.74
C GLU A 194 -4.70 -46.84 -22.19
N ASP A 195 -5.33 -47.82 -21.56
CA ASP A 195 -5.34 -47.95 -20.09
C ASP A 195 -3.94 -48.18 -19.51
N LYS A 196 -3.15 -49.06 -20.14
CA LYS A 196 -1.77 -49.33 -19.72
C LYS A 196 -0.85 -48.12 -19.93
N ILE A 197 -1.02 -47.40 -21.04
CA ILE A 197 -0.34 -46.13 -21.30
C ILE A 197 -0.63 -45.16 -20.16
N LEU A 198 -1.90 -44.98 -19.79
CA LEU A 198 -2.28 -44.03 -18.75
C LEU A 198 -1.68 -44.37 -17.39
N VAL A 199 -1.70 -45.65 -17.00
CA VAL A 199 -1.12 -46.13 -15.75
C VAL A 199 0.40 -45.90 -15.73
N LEU A 200 1.09 -46.27 -16.82
CA LEU A 200 2.55 -46.14 -16.91
C LEU A 200 2.98 -44.67 -16.96
N GLU A 201 2.27 -43.84 -17.72
CA GLU A 201 2.53 -42.40 -17.82
C GLU A 201 2.29 -41.68 -16.48
N THR A 202 1.23 -42.07 -15.75
CA THR A 202 0.98 -41.57 -14.39
C THR A 202 2.09 -41.95 -13.43
N LYS A 203 2.59 -43.19 -13.52
CA LYS A 203 3.72 -43.67 -12.70
C LYS A 203 4.99 -42.84 -12.98
N LEU A 204 5.39 -42.72 -14.25
CA LEU A 204 6.59 -41.97 -14.66
C LEU A 204 6.52 -40.50 -14.22
N TYR A 205 5.35 -39.87 -14.38
CA TYR A 205 5.16 -38.50 -13.91
C TYR A 205 5.28 -38.36 -12.39
N ASN A 206 4.69 -39.29 -11.62
CA ASN A 206 4.81 -39.26 -10.16
C ASN A 206 6.25 -39.47 -9.70
N GLU A 207 7.03 -40.31 -10.39
CA GLU A 207 8.48 -40.44 -10.13
C GLU A 207 9.24 -39.13 -10.38
N LEU A 208 8.88 -38.37 -11.43
CA LEU A 208 9.42 -37.04 -11.66
C LEU A 208 9.02 -36.04 -10.56
N VAL A 209 7.75 -36.05 -10.13
CA VAL A 209 7.27 -35.17 -9.05
C VAL A 209 7.98 -35.46 -7.73
N LEU A 210 8.23 -36.73 -7.42
CA LEU A 210 9.02 -37.13 -6.24
C LEU A 210 10.45 -36.61 -6.33
N ALA A 211 11.10 -36.72 -7.49
CA ALA A 211 12.44 -36.18 -7.68
C ALA A 211 12.47 -34.65 -7.60
N LEU A 212 11.41 -33.98 -8.09
CA LEU A 212 11.25 -32.52 -7.94
C LEU A 212 11.17 -32.09 -6.47
N ALA A 213 10.62 -32.93 -5.58
CA ALA A 213 10.48 -32.62 -4.17
C ALA A 213 11.83 -32.36 -3.47
N GLU A 214 12.90 -33.02 -3.91
CA GLU A 214 14.26 -32.80 -3.38
C GLU A 214 14.81 -31.40 -3.69
N PHE A 215 14.32 -30.75 -4.75
CA PHE A 215 14.74 -29.42 -5.17
C PHE A 215 13.89 -28.29 -4.60
N ILE A 216 12.86 -28.61 -3.79
CA ILE A 216 11.98 -27.59 -3.19
C ILE A 216 12.77 -26.49 -2.47
N PRO A 217 13.73 -26.79 -1.57
CA PRO A 217 14.45 -25.73 -0.87
C PRO A 217 15.25 -24.82 -1.81
N ALA A 218 15.91 -25.39 -2.83
CA ALA A 218 16.68 -24.63 -3.80
C ALA A 218 15.78 -23.72 -4.66
N ILE A 219 14.62 -24.22 -5.08
CA ILE A 219 13.66 -23.45 -5.88
C ILE A 219 12.99 -22.36 -5.03
N GLN A 220 12.76 -22.58 -3.74
CA GLN A 220 12.28 -21.55 -2.82
C GLN A 220 13.31 -20.43 -2.62
N ILE A 221 14.60 -20.76 -2.52
CA ILE A 221 15.67 -19.76 -2.49
C ILE A 221 15.65 -18.95 -3.78
N ASN A 222 15.56 -19.60 -4.94
CA ASN A 222 15.44 -18.91 -6.22
C ASN A 222 14.24 -17.96 -6.25
N ALA A 223 13.06 -18.42 -5.84
CA ALA A 223 11.85 -17.60 -5.82
C ALA A 223 12.03 -16.33 -4.98
N ASN A 224 12.62 -16.44 -3.78
CA ASN A 224 12.90 -15.29 -2.92
C ASN A 224 13.91 -14.31 -3.55
N GLN A 225 15.00 -14.83 -4.15
CA GLN A 225 16.00 -13.98 -4.80
C GLN A 225 15.44 -13.27 -6.02
N ILE A 226 14.64 -13.97 -6.82
CA ILE A 226 13.96 -13.42 -7.98
C ILE A 226 12.92 -12.37 -7.56
N ALA A 227 12.10 -12.63 -6.54
CA ALA A 227 11.14 -11.66 -6.01
C ALA A 227 11.84 -10.39 -5.48
N ARG A 228 13.02 -10.55 -4.85
CA ARG A 228 13.84 -9.42 -4.42
C ARG A 228 14.33 -8.59 -5.60
N LEU A 229 14.82 -9.21 -6.67
CA LEU A 229 15.23 -8.51 -7.90
C LEU A 229 14.04 -7.80 -8.55
N ASP A 230 12.89 -8.45 -8.64
CA ASP A 230 11.65 -7.88 -9.20
C ASP A 230 11.20 -6.62 -8.43
N CYS A 231 11.19 -6.69 -7.09
CA CYS A 231 10.88 -5.53 -6.25
C CYS A 231 11.87 -4.36 -6.46
N LEU A 232 13.17 -4.63 -6.50
CA LEU A 232 14.20 -3.61 -6.70
C LEU A 232 14.18 -3.00 -8.10
N LEU A 233 13.87 -3.81 -9.12
CA LEU A 233 13.64 -3.35 -10.48
C LEU A 233 12.40 -2.46 -10.57
N SER A 234 11.32 -2.83 -9.89
CA SER A 234 10.11 -2.00 -9.78
C SER A 234 10.41 -0.63 -9.19
N PHE A 235 11.23 -0.55 -8.13
CA PHE A 235 11.71 0.74 -7.60
C PHE A 235 12.47 1.55 -8.64
N ALA A 236 13.35 0.93 -9.42
CA ALA A 236 14.09 1.62 -10.47
C ALA A 236 13.17 2.16 -11.57
N ASN A 237 12.18 1.37 -11.99
CA ASN A 237 11.18 1.76 -12.98
C ASN A 237 10.34 2.95 -12.53
N VAL A 238 9.76 2.87 -11.34
CA VAL A 238 8.95 3.95 -10.75
C VAL A 238 9.79 5.23 -10.62
N ALA A 239 11.02 5.09 -10.15
CA ALA A 239 11.91 6.22 -9.97
C ALA A 239 12.27 6.90 -11.31
N LYS A 240 12.48 6.13 -12.38
CA LYS A 240 12.76 6.67 -13.72
C LYS A 240 11.54 7.38 -14.30
N MET A 241 10.36 6.76 -14.17
CA MET A 241 9.10 7.32 -14.68
C MET A 241 8.69 8.62 -13.98
N ASN A 242 9.07 8.79 -12.71
CA ASN A 242 8.57 9.87 -11.86
C ASN A 242 9.67 10.88 -11.46
N ASN A 243 10.87 10.74 -12.03
CA ASN A 243 12.04 11.55 -11.70
C ASN A 243 12.31 11.59 -10.19
N TYR A 244 12.41 10.41 -9.57
CA TYR A 244 12.82 10.30 -8.17
C TYR A 244 14.33 10.31 -8.07
N ILE A 245 14.84 10.81 -6.95
CA ILE A 245 16.27 10.93 -6.67
C ILE A 245 16.70 9.93 -5.61
N ARG A 246 17.98 9.56 -5.64
CA ARG A 246 18.56 8.74 -4.57
C ARG A 246 18.70 9.59 -3.31
N PRO A 247 18.04 9.23 -2.18
CA PRO A 247 18.25 9.95 -0.93
C PRO A 247 19.64 9.64 -0.35
N VAL A 248 20.18 10.58 0.41
CA VAL A 248 21.29 10.36 1.33
C VAL A 248 20.69 9.88 2.65
N ILE A 249 21.12 8.72 3.14
CA ILE A 249 20.66 8.14 4.41
C ILE A 249 21.86 8.11 5.36
N GLU A 250 21.72 8.74 6.52
CA GLU A 250 22.78 8.82 7.54
C GLU A 250 22.24 8.44 8.92
N ASP A 251 23.15 7.99 9.79
CA ASP A 251 22.84 7.68 11.19
C ASP A 251 22.83 8.95 12.06
N ASN A 252 22.02 9.92 11.65
CA ASN A 252 21.77 11.18 12.35
C ASN A 252 20.25 11.42 12.50
N ASP A 253 19.88 12.59 12.99
CA ASP A 253 18.51 13.03 13.21
C ASP A 253 18.05 14.10 12.22
N VAL A 254 18.83 14.40 11.17
CA VAL A 254 18.52 15.44 10.19
C VAL A 254 17.53 14.90 9.16
N LEU A 255 16.40 15.57 8.98
CA LEU A 255 15.46 15.31 7.89
C LEU A 255 15.38 16.56 7.02
N ASP A 256 16.05 16.54 5.88
CA ASP A 256 16.12 17.67 4.95
C ASP A 256 15.66 17.24 3.56
N ILE A 257 14.53 17.78 3.11
CA ILE A 257 13.85 17.43 1.87
C ILE A 257 13.68 18.71 1.08
N HIS A 258 14.29 18.79 -0.10
CA HIS A 258 14.11 19.90 -1.04
C HIS A 258 13.20 19.51 -2.20
N GLN A 259 12.23 20.38 -2.49
CA GLN A 259 11.22 20.19 -3.52
C GLN A 259 10.56 18.80 -3.45
N GLY A 260 10.20 18.38 -2.23
CA GLY A 260 9.49 17.14 -2.00
C GLY A 260 8.09 17.18 -2.63
N ARG A 261 7.64 16.03 -3.14
CA ARG A 261 6.32 15.83 -3.76
C ARG A 261 5.62 14.63 -3.14
N HIS A 262 4.29 14.65 -3.07
CA HIS A 262 3.52 13.52 -2.57
C HIS A 262 3.39 12.44 -3.67
N PRO A 263 3.95 11.23 -3.50
CA PRO A 263 4.11 10.25 -4.59
C PRO A 263 2.78 9.74 -5.18
N VAL A 264 1.70 9.75 -4.38
CA VAL A 264 0.36 9.36 -4.85
C VAL A 264 -0.41 10.54 -5.46
N ILE A 265 -0.55 11.65 -4.73
CA ILE A 265 -1.32 12.81 -5.18
C ILE A 265 -0.75 13.39 -6.49
N GLU A 266 0.58 13.41 -6.69
CA GLU A 266 1.17 13.92 -7.93
C GLU A 266 0.70 13.17 -9.19
N LYS A 267 0.25 11.91 -9.04
CA LYS A 267 -0.28 11.08 -10.14
C LYS A 267 -1.79 11.17 -10.32
N GLN A 268 -2.50 11.75 -9.35
CA GLN A 268 -3.96 11.90 -9.37
C GLN A 268 -4.42 13.29 -9.82
N LEU A 269 -3.48 14.22 -10.06
CA LEU A 269 -3.81 15.55 -10.53
C LEU A 269 -4.35 15.52 -11.98
N PRO A 270 -5.27 16.43 -12.33
CA PRO A 270 -5.75 16.60 -13.70
C PRO A 270 -4.62 16.81 -14.70
N LEU A 271 -4.85 16.41 -15.96
CA LEU A 271 -3.90 16.64 -17.04
C LEU A 271 -3.58 18.14 -17.17
N GLY A 272 -2.29 18.47 -17.12
CA GLY A 272 -1.79 19.84 -17.19
C GLY A 272 -1.55 20.50 -15.82
N GLU A 273 -2.05 19.95 -14.73
CA GLU A 273 -1.74 20.42 -13.37
C GLU A 273 -0.46 19.77 -12.84
N LYS A 274 0.43 20.58 -12.26
CA LYS A 274 1.66 20.11 -11.61
C LYS A 274 1.49 20.13 -10.09
N TYR A 275 2.03 19.12 -9.42
CA TYR A 275 2.12 19.11 -7.97
C TYR A 275 3.07 20.21 -7.50
N ILE A 276 2.68 20.95 -6.47
CA ILE A 276 3.47 22.05 -5.91
C ILE A 276 4.40 21.49 -4.85
N ALA A 277 5.69 21.46 -5.18
CA ALA A 277 6.72 20.88 -4.34
C ALA A 277 7.12 21.79 -3.18
N ASN A 278 7.47 21.18 -2.05
CA ASN A 278 7.74 21.88 -0.79
C ASN A 278 9.02 21.39 -0.13
N ASP A 279 9.68 22.31 0.55
CA ASP A 279 10.89 22.03 1.32
C ASP A 279 10.52 21.74 2.77
N VAL A 280 11.16 20.76 3.40
CA VAL A 280 10.95 20.39 4.81
C VAL A 280 12.30 20.09 5.43
N MET A 281 12.64 20.83 6.49
CA MET A 281 13.87 20.63 7.25
C MET A 281 13.52 20.44 8.72
N LEU A 282 13.95 19.34 9.33
CA LEU A 282 13.76 19.04 10.75
C LEU A 282 15.04 18.45 11.35
N ASP A 283 15.43 18.90 12.53
CA ASP A 283 16.58 18.39 13.29
C ASP A 283 16.39 18.66 14.80
N SER A 284 17.10 17.95 15.70
CA SER A 284 16.90 18.13 17.15
C SER A 284 17.57 19.37 17.76
N GLN A 285 18.33 20.15 17.01
CA GLN A 285 19.11 21.30 17.49
C GLN A 285 18.49 22.64 17.09
N SER A 286 18.11 22.83 15.84
CA SER A 286 17.73 24.12 15.26
C SER A 286 16.24 24.22 14.95
N GLN A 287 15.65 23.18 14.34
CA GLN A 287 14.25 23.16 13.93
C GLN A 287 13.65 21.77 14.20
N GLN A 288 13.30 21.51 15.46
CA GLN A 288 12.75 20.21 15.87
C GLN A 288 11.26 20.10 15.55
N ILE A 289 10.53 21.21 15.71
CA ILE A 289 9.07 21.24 15.57
C ILE A 289 8.71 22.35 14.59
N ILE A 290 7.97 21.98 13.54
CA ILE A 290 7.35 22.95 12.64
C ILE A 290 5.86 23.04 12.96
N ILE A 291 5.41 24.23 13.34
CA ILE A 291 3.99 24.55 13.51
C ILE A 291 3.48 25.06 12.17
N ILE A 292 2.51 24.36 11.58
CA ILE A 292 1.96 24.66 10.26
C ILE A 292 0.55 25.22 10.43
N THR A 293 0.39 26.51 10.13
CA THR A 293 -0.90 27.19 10.11
C THR A 293 -1.40 27.41 8.69
N GLY A 294 -2.67 27.75 8.55
CA GLY A 294 -3.29 28.08 7.27
C GLY A 294 -4.69 27.47 7.13
N PRO A 295 -5.45 27.89 6.12
CA PRO A 295 -6.83 27.46 5.96
C PRO A 295 -6.98 25.95 5.72
N ASN A 296 -8.19 25.45 5.96
CA ASN A 296 -8.56 24.10 5.56
C ASN A 296 -8.45 23.97 4.04
N MET A 297 -8.10 22.78 3.55
CA MET A 297 -7.84 22.48 2.13
C MET A 297 -6.58 23.15 1.51
N ALA A 298 -5.79 23.89 2.29
CA ALA A 298 -4.56 24.51 1.80
C ALA A 298 -3.44 23.50 1.48
N GLY A 299 -3.54 22.26 1.96
CA GLY A 299 -2.56 21.19 1.69
C GLY A 299 -1.68 20.79 2.89
N LYS A 300 -2.01 21.24 4.11
CA LYS A 300 -1.29 20.87 5.35
C LYS A 300 -1.16 19.35 5.52
N SER A 301 -2.28 18.62 5.52
CA SER A 301 -2.29 17.16 5.66
C SER A 301 -1.52 16.44 4.54
N ALA A 302 -1.54 16.99 3.31
CA ALA A 302 -0.78 16.43 2.20
C ALA A 302 0.74 16.57 2.42
N LEU A 303 1.19 17.71 2.95
CA LEU A 303 2.60 17.94 3.31
C LEU A 303 3.07 17.00 4.43
N LEU A 304 2.25 16.80 5.47
CA LEU A 304 2.56 15.88 6.57
C LEU A 304 2.75 14.45 6.03
N ARG A 305 1.76 13.94 5.30
CA ARG A 305 1.80 12.59 4.72
C ARG A 305 2.95 12.42 3.72
N GLN A 306 3.20 13.44 2.90
CA GLN A 306 4.33 13.45 1.97
C GLN A 306 5.66 13.24 2.70
N THR A 307 5.88 13.94 3.81
CA THR A 307 7.12 13.86 4.58
C THR A 307 7.34 12.44 5.13
N ALA A 308 6.28 11.83 5.69
CA ALA A 308 6.33 10.44 6.13
C ALA A 308 6.57 9.45 4.98
N LEU A 309 5.89 9.62 3.84
CA LEU A 309 6.06 8.74 2.68
C LEU A 309 7.48 8.81 2.09
N ILE A 310 8.07 10.01 2.00
CA ILE A 310 9.46 10.18 1.55
C ILE A 310 10.43 9.47 2.51
N THR A 311 10.23 9.64 3.82
CA THR A 311 11.04 8.98 4.85
C THR A 311 10.94 7.45 4.74
N LEU A 312 9.71 6.93 4.60
CA LEU A 312 9.45 5.50 4.42
C LEU A 312 10.14 4.96 3.16
N LEU A 313 9.94 5.62 2.01
CA LEU A 313 10.55 5.23 0.73
C LEU A 313 12.08 5.19 0.80
N ALA A 314 12.70 6.15 1.48
CA ALA A 314 14.14 6.14 1.69
C ALA A 314 14.58 4.93 2.53
N GLN A 315 13.92 4.66 3.67
CA GLN A 315 14.30 3.57 4.56
C GLN A 315 14.03 2.15 4.01
N ILE A 316 13.09 1.98 3.07
CA ILE A 316 12.92 0.72 2.34
C ILE A 316 13.92 0.55 1.17
N GLY A 317 14.79 1.54 0.94
CA GLY A 317 15.84 1.50 -0.09
C GLY A 317 15.39 1.94 -1.48
N SER A 318 14.24 2.63 -1.59
CA SER A 318 13.76 3.23 -2.84
C SER A 318 14.32 4.64 -3.06
N PHE A 319 14.18 5.14 -4.28
CA PHE A 319 14.41 6.56 -4.57
C PHE A 319 13.16 7.35 -4.18
N VAL A 320 13.31 8.65 -3.93
CA VAL A 320 12.26 9.49 -3.34
C VAL A 320 11.80 10.62 -4.26
N PRO A 321 10.53 11.05 -4.17
CA PRO A 321 9.96 12.16 -4.94
C PRO A 321 10.45 13.53 -4.44
N ALA A 322 11.70 13.87 -4.68
CA ALA A 322 12.31 15.15 -4.29
C ALA A 322 13.33 15.61 -5.35
N GLU A 323 13.86 16.83 -5.20
CA GLU A 323 15.05 17.29 -5.95
C GLU A 323 16.33 16.86 -5.23
N SER A 324 16.36 16.96 -3.90
CA SER A 324 17.37 16.35 -3.04
C SER A 324 16.76 15.98 -1.69
N ALA A 325 17.28 14.93 -1.06
CA ALA A 325 16.80 14.47 0.24
C ALA A 325 17.94 13.88 1.08
N HIS A 326 18.07 14.38 2.31
CA HIS A 326 18.89 13.83 3.39
C HIS A 326 17.94 13.31 4.46
N ILE A 327 17.97 11.99 4.72
CA ILE A 327 17.05 11.32 5.63
C ILE A 327 17.85 10.62 6.73
N GLY A 328 17.94 11.27 7.88
CA GLY A 328 18.44 10.69 9.11
C GLY A 328 17.48 9.62 9.64
N LEU A 329 18.00 8.48 10.09
CA LEU A 329 17.21 7.30 10.45
C LEU A 329 16.05 7.62 11.42
N VAL A 330 14.86 7.15 11.06
CA VAL A 330 13.63 7.20 11.87
C VAL A 330 13.30 5.80 12.38
N ASP A 331 13.07 5.67 13.69
CA ASP A 331 12.68 4.41 14.33
C ASP A 331 11.17 4.15 14.24
N LYS A 332 10.36 5.20 14.41
CA LYS A 332 8.90 5.16 14.41
C LYS A 332 8.33 6.41 13.75
N ILE A 333 7.33 6.21 12.88
CA ILE A 333 6.51 7.30 12.33
C ILE A 333 5.17 7.27 13.06
N PHE A 334 4.91 8.29 13.86
CA PHE A 334 3.65 8.49 14.55
C PHE A 334 2.76 9.43 13.75
N THR A 335 1.49 9.10 13.64
CA THR A 335 0.52 9.91 12.91
C THR A 335 -0.76 10.02 13.70
N ARG A 336 -1.18 11.26 13.93
CA ARG A 336 -2.54 11.63 14.31
C ARG A 336 -3.10 12.44 13.15
N VAL A 337 -3.70 11.73 12.19
CA VAL A 337 -4.39 12.35 11.05
C VAL A 337 -5.84 11.92 11.19
N GLY A 338 -6.73 12.88 11.39
CA GLY A 338 -8.13 12.66 11.79
C GLY A 338 -8.76 11.42 11.17
N ALA A 339 -9.21 10.50 12.03
CA ALA A 339 -9.94 9.32 11.62
C ALA A 339 -11.26 9.72 10.94
N SER A 340 -11.60 9.04 9.85
CA SER A 340 -13.00 8.95 9.42
C SER A 340 -13.80 8.33 10.56
N ASP A 341 -14.81 9.04 11.05
CA ASP A 341 -15.58 8.73 12.25
C ASP A 341 -15.97 7.24 12.32
N ASN A 342 -15.36 6.50 13.26
CA ASN A 342 -15.79 5.16 13.60
C ASN A 342 -16.88 5.24 14.68
N ILE A 343 -18.06 5.69 14.26
CA ILE A 343 -19.25 5.84 15.11
C ILE A 343 -19.65 4.50 15.79
N SER A 344 -19.18 3.37 15.29
CA SER A 344 -19.52 2.03 15.75
C SER A 344 -18.93 1.63 17.12
N VAL A 345 -17.94 2.34 17.66
CA VAL A 345 -17.23 1.94 18.91
C VAL A 345 -17.81 2.60 20.17
N GLY A 346 -18.67 3.62 20.04
CA GLY A 346 -19.32 4.27 21.19
C GLY A 346 -18.41 5.16 22.04
N GLU A 347 -17.16 5.38 21.63
CA GLU A 347 -16.25 6.33 22.27
C GLU A 347 -16.41 7.74 21.68
N SER A 348 -16.27 8.77 22.53
CA SER A 348 -16.23 10.16 22.07
C SER A 348 -15.04 10.37 21.14
N THR A 349 -15.24 11.07 20.02
CA THR A 349 -14.17 11.39 19.05
C THR A 349 -12.98 12.08 19.71
N PHE A 350 -13.24 12.89 20.74
CA PHE A 350 -12.20 13.53 21.55
C PHE A 350 -11.45 12.55 22.46
N MET A 351 -12.12 11.54 23.02
CA MET A 351 -11.44 10.53 23.84
C MET A 351 -10.49 9.68 23.00
N VAL A 352 -10.94 9.27 21.80
CA VAL A 352 -10.07 8.56 20.85
C VAL A 352 -8.85 9.41 20.48
N GLU A 353 -9.07 10.70 20.23
CA GLU A 353 -7.99 11.65 19.94
C GLU A 353 -6.98 11.77 21.09
N MET A 354 -7.44 11.82 22.34
CA MET A 354 -6.57 11.88 23.52
C MET A 354 -5.83 10.56 23.76
N ASN A 355 -6.48 9.41 23.54
CA ASN A 355 -5.82 8.10 23.63
C ASN A 355 -4.71 7.95 22.58
N GLU A 356 -4.98 8.34 21.32
CA GLU A 356 -3.96 8.33 20.27
C GLU A 356 -2.78 9.25 20.61
N ALA A 357 -3.05 10.47 21.10
CA ALA A 357 -2.01 11.38 21.53
C ALA A 357 -1.18 10.82 22.71
N ALA A 358 -1.84 10.20 23.69
CA ALA A 358 -1.18 9.55 24.81
C ALA A 358 -0.29 8.38 24.35
N ASP A 359 -0.77 7.55 23.43
CA ASP A 359 -0.01 6.44 22.85
C ASP A 359 1.25 6.92 22.13
N ILE A 360 1.15 8.01 21.38
CA ILE A 360 2.30 8.66 20.74
C ILE A 360 3.31 9.09 21.81
N LEU A 361 2.86 9.87 22.79
CA LEU A 361 3.73 10.45 23.83
C LEU A 361 4.39 9.40 24.72
N ASN A 362 3.72 8.28 24.99
CA ASN A 362 4.26 7.19 25.79
C ASN A 362 5.31 6.35 25.04
N ASN A 363 5.31 6.38 23.71
CA ASN A 363 6.16 5.53 22.86
C ASN A 363 7.19 6.28 22.01
N VAL A 364 7.17 7.62 22.05
CA VAL A 364 8.06 8.48 21.28
C VAL A 364 9.52 8.38 21.75
N SER A 365 10.44 8.47 20.81
CA SER A 365 11.88 8.57 21.06
C SER A 365 12.47 9.81 20.38
N SER A 366 13.73 10.13 20.63
CA SER A 366 14.44 11.21 19.92
C SER A 366 14.66 10.93 18.43
N ARG A 367 14.50 9.68 17.98
CA ARG A 367 14.64 9.29 16.56
C ARG A 367 13.30 9.34 15.82
N SER A 368 12.19 9.44 16.54
CA SER A 368 10.86 9.34 15.95
C SER A 368 10.50 10.55 15.09
N LEU A 369 9.60 10.34 14.14
CA LEU A 369 8.94 11.38 13.35
C LEU A 369 7.47 11.41 13.75
N VAL A 370 6.99 12.55 14.23
CA VAL A 370 5.62 12.72 14.74
C VAL A 370 4.85 13.69 13.85
N LEU A 371 3.67 13.28 13.41
CA LEU A 371 2.77 14.06 12.58
C LEU A 371 1.45 14.29 13.34
N PHE A 372 1.21 15.52 13.79
CA PHE A 372 -0.07 15.92 14.37
C PHE A 372 -0.85 16.77 13.36
N ASP A 373 -2.05 16.33 13.01
CA ASP A 373 -2.96 17.06 12.14
C ASP A 373 -4.22 17.42 12.94
N GLU A 374 -4.33 18.70 13.28
CA GLU A 374 -5.53 19.32 13.84
C GLU A 374 -5.94 18.78 15.22
N LEU A 375 -4.94 18.51 16.08
CA LEU A 375 -5.14 18.04 17.45
C LEU A 375 -5.92 19.03 18.32
N GLY A 376 -6.87 18.53 19.10
CA GLY A 376 -7.64 19.28 20.11
C GLY A 376 -8.97 19.84 19.60
N ARG A 377 -9.39 19.48 18.38
CA ARG A 377 -10.63 20.02 17.76
C ARG A 377 -11.93 19.53 18.38
N GLY A 378 -11.93 18.37 19.04
CA GLY A 378 -13.14 17.76 19.60
C GLY A 378 -13.65 18.36 20.90
N THR A 379 -13.05 19.44 21.42
CA THR A 379 -13.36 20.03 22.73
C THR A 379 -13.48 21.56 22.66
N SER A 380 -13.68 22.21 23.81
CA SER A 380 -13.71 23.67 23.92
C SER A 380 -12.41 24.28 23.36
N THR A 381 -12.51 25.44 22.71
CA THR A 381 -11.36 26.05 22.02
C THR A 381 -10.18 26.26 22.95
N TYR A 382 -10.42 26.73 24.18
CA TYR A 382 -9.36 26.97 25.16
C TYR A 382 -8.77 25.67 25.72
N ASP A 383 -9.57 24.63 25.96
CA ASP A 383 -9.04 23.34 26.39
C ASP A 383 -8.20 22.70 25.28
N GLY A 384 -8.67 22.77 24.03
CA GLY A 384 -7.97 22.24 22.86
C GLY A 384 -6.62 22.94 22.63
N ILE A 385 -6.59 24.27 22.69
CA ILE A 385 -5.34 25.05 22.61
C ILE A 385 -4.40 24.67 23.75
N SER A 386 -4.90 24.60 24.99
CA SER A 386 -4.09 24.32 26.18
C SER A 386 -3.44 22.94 26.11
N ILE A 387 -4.19 21.92 25.68
CA ILE A 387 -3.68 20.55 25.50
C ILE A 387 -2.65 20.51 24.38
N ALA A 388 -2.96 21.10 23.21
CA ALA A 388 -2.02 21.14 22.09
C ALA A 388 -0.70 21.83 22.47
N TRP A 389 -0.78 22.96 23.17
CA TRP A 389 0.39 23.68 23.69
C TRP A 389 1.22 22.79 24.62
N ALA A 390 0.58 22.18 25.63
CA ALA A 390 1.27 21.33 26.60
C ALA A 390 1.96 20.13 25.94
N ILE A 391 1.35 19.55 24.91
CA ILE A 391 1.92 18.42 24.14
C ILE A 391 3.15 18.87 23.34
N VAL A 392 3.06 20.00 22.64
CA VAL A 392 4.19 20.56 21.88
C VAL A 392 5.34 20.93 22.82
N GLU A 393 5.04 21.55 23.95
CA GLU A 393 6.01 21.87 25.00
C GLU A 393 6.67 20.60 25.56
N TYR A 394 5.89 19.55 25.84
CA TYR A 394 6.42 18.27 26.32
C TYR A 394 7.39 17.65 25.32
N ILE A 395 7.05 17.60 24.03
CA ILE A 395 7.92 17.07 22.97
C ILE A 395 9.20 17.93 22.82
N HIS A 396 9.09 19.24 23.00
CA HIS A 396 10.23 20.14 22.92
C HIS A 396 11.18 19.95 24.12
N GLU A 397 10.68 19.97 25.35
CA GLU A 397 11.49 20.03 26.56
C GLU A 397 11.90 18.65 27.10
N HIS A 398 11.06 17.63 26.94
CA HIS A 398 11.28 16.36 27.60
C HIS A 398 12.51 15.62 27.01
N PRO A 399 13.53 15.25 27.82
CA PRO A 399 14.81 14.74 27.31
C PRO A 399 14.71 13.51 26.41
N LYS A 400 13.70 12.65 26.65
CA LYS A 400 13.49 11.40 25.90
C LYS A 400 12.53 11.54 24.72
N ALA A 401 11.82 12.67 24.60
CA ALA A 401 10.74 12.86 23.64
C ALA A 401 11.08 13.86 22.53
N LYS A 402 12.37 14.09 22.26
CA LYS A 402 12.88 15.07 21.28
C LYS A 402 12.68 14.65 19.81
N ALA A 403 11.49 14.18 19.47
CA ALA A 403 11.16 13.75 18.13
C ALA A 403 11.04 14.94 17.16
N ARG A 404 11.40 14.68 15.91
CA ARG A 404 11.11 15.57 14.78
C ARG A 404 9.60 15.64 14.60
N THR A 405 9.01 16.83 14.64
CA THR A 405 7.55 16.98 14.70
C THR A 405 7.02 17.95 13.66
N LEU A 406 6.02 17.52 12.89
CA LEU A 406 5.17 18.41 12.09
C LEU A 406 3.82 18.54 12.79
N PHE A 407 3.46 19.76 13.17
CA PHE A 407 2.23 20.06 13.89
C PHE A 407 1.34 20.99 13.05
N ALA A 408 0.41 20.42 12.29
CA ALA A 408 -0.59 21.18 11.56
C ALA A 408 -1.75 21.58 12.47
N THR A 409 -2.05 22.88 12.54
CA THR A 409 -3.10 23.40 13.42
C THR A 409 -3.90 24.53 12.78
N HIS A 410 -5.04 24.81 13.40
CA HIS A 410 -5.89 25.98 13.16
C HIS A 410 -5.83 27.01 14.29
N TYR A 411 -5.16 26.66 15.40
CA TYR A 411 -4.95 27.55 16.51
C TYR A 411 -3.76 28.46 16.19
N HIS A 412 -4.05 29.73 15.90
CA HIS A 412 -3.04 30.73 15.60
C HIS A 412 -2.24 31.13 16.85
N GLU A 413 -2.80 30.90 18.03
CA GLU A 413 -2.19 31.11 19.35
C GLU A 413 -0.88 30.32 19.49
N LEU A 414 -0.80 29.11 18.90
CA LEU A 414 0.42 28.31 18.91
C LEU A 414 1.59 28.97 18.17
N ASN A 415 1.35 29.98 17.30
CA ASN A 415 2.44 30.72 16.67
C ASN A 415 3.32 31.45 17.70
N GLU A 416 2.78 31.82 18.86
CA GLU A 416 3.55 32.48 19.92
C GLU A 416 4.64 31.57 20.51
N MET A 417 4.51 30.24 20.36
CA MET A 417 5.50 29.28 20.87
C MET A 417 6.89 29.46 20.26
N GLU A 418 7.00 29.91 19.00
CA GLU A 418 8.31 30.17 18.38
C GLU A 418 9.11 31.25 19.14
N LYS A 419 8.44 32.21 19.80
CA LYS A 419 9.12 33.26 20.58
C LYS A 419 9.75 32.70 21.86
N SER A 420 9.13 31.69 22.46
CA SER A 420 9.55 31.10 23.75
C SER A 420 10.46 29.88 23.58
N PHE A 421 10.29 29.12 22.49
CA PHE A 421 10.98 27.84 22.28
C PHE A 421 11.86 27.87 21.03
N LYS A 422 13.18 27.83 21.22
CA LYS A 422 14.17 28.05 20.16
C LYS A 422 14.08 27.06 18.99
N ARG A 423 13.68 25.81 19.25
CA ARG A 423 13.59 24.74 18.22
C ARG A 423 12.21 24.64 17.57
N ILE A 424 11.28 25.53 17.93
CA ILE A 424 9.95 25.63 17.31
C ILE A 424 9.98 26.70 16.24
N LYS A 425 9.41 26.38 15.08
CA LYS A 425 9.47 27.23 13.89
C LYS A 425 8.11 27.27 13.20
N ASN A 426 7.56 28.47 13.01
CA ASN A 426 6.26 28.64 12.36
C ASN A 426 6.38 28.68 10.85
N TYR A 427 5.46 27.98 10.19
CA TYR A 427 5.24 28.01 8.76
C TYR A 427 3.75 28.15 8.47
N ASN A 428 3.42 28.68 7.31
CA ASN A 428 2.07 28.73 6.81
C ASN A 428 2.01 28.19 5.39
N VAL A 429 0.83 27.72 4.99
CA VAL A 429 0.59 27.37 3.59
C VAL A 429 -0.03 28.57 2.89
N SER A 430 0.69 29.10 1.91
CA SER A 430 0.38 30.35 1.24
C SER A 430 -0.93 30.32 0.47
N VAL A 431 -1.60 31.48 0.49
CA VAL A 431 -2.91 31.72 -0.11
C VAL A 431 -2.86 33.06 -0.81
N LYS A 432 -3.42 33.13 -2.03
CA LYS A 432 -3.50 34.38 -2.79
C LYS A 432 -4.93 34.71 -3.13
N GLU A 433 -5.33 35.95 -2.86
CA GLU A 433 -6.61 36.47 -3.30
C GLU A 433 -6.46 37.15 -4.66
N VAL A 434 -7.25 36.71 -5.64
CA VAL A 434 -7.32 37.32 -6.97
C VAL A 434 -8.79 37.39 -7.36
N ASP A 435 -9.27 38.57 -7.77
CA ASP A 435 -10.63 38.79 -8.28
C ASP A 435 -11.75 38.23 -7.36
N ASN A 436 -11.63 38.45 -6.04
CA ASN A 436 -12.59 37.97 -5.04
C ASN A 436 -12.66 36.42 -4.93
N ARG A 437 -11.64 35.72 -5.45
CA ARG A 437 -11.43 34.27 -5.33
C ARG A 437 -10.15 34.01 -4.54
N VAL A 438 -10.19 33.01 -3.68
CA VAL A 438 -9.03 32.53 -2.92
C VAL A 438 -8.39 31.40 -3.71
N ILE A 439 -7.13 31.57 -4.09
CA ILE A 439 -6.31 30.56 -4.76
C ILE A 439 -5.34 30.00 -3.73
N PHE A 440 -5.45 28.71 -3.45
CA PHE A 440 -4.50 28.00 -2.60
C PHE A 440 -3.22 27.75 -3.40
N LEU A 441 -2.14 28.46 -3.05
CA LEU A 441 -0.85 28.28 -3.70
C LEU A 441 -0.15 26.99 -3.27
N ARG A 442 -0.58 26.38 -2.15
CA ARG A 442 -0.06 25.11 -1.61
C ARG A 442 1.47 25.10 -1.40
N LYS A 443 2.09 26.29 -1.33
CA LYS A 443 3.52 26.48 -1.04
C LYS A 443 3.69 26.79 0.45
N LEU A 444 4.58 26.06 1.10
CA LEU A 444 4.97 26.25 2.48
C LEU A 444 5.89 27.47 2.57
N GLU A 445 5.50 28.46 3.37
CA GLU A 445 6.23 29.71 3.57
C GLU A 445 6.54 29.93 5.06
N ARG A 446 7.62 30.65 5.33
CA ARG A 446 8.07 30.92 6.68
C ARG A 446 7.17 31.95 7.37
N GLY A 447 6.83 31.70 8.64
CA GLY A 447 6.00 32.57 9.48
C GLY A 447 4.60 31.99 9.73
N GLY A 448 3.95 32.44 10.80
CA GLY A 448 2.57 32.07 11.11
C GLY A 448 1.56 32.91 10.30
N SER A 449 0.38 32.35 10.03
CA SER A 449 -0.76 33.15 9.54
C SER A 449 -1.45 33.83 10.73
N GLU A 450 -1.72 35.14 10.65
CA GLU A 450 -2.49 35.87 11.68
C GLU A 450 -4.00 35.92 11.40
N HIS A 451 -4.42 35.62 10.16
CA HIS A 451 -5.82 35.73 9.75
C HIS A 451 -6.45 34.38 9.45
N SER A 452 -7.69 34.21 9.92
CA SER A 452 -8.53 33.07 9.56
C SER A 452 -9.32 33.38 8.28
N PHE A 453 -9.16 32.54 7.27
CA PHE A 453 -9.86 32.67 5.99
C PHE A 453 -11.27 32.04 6.01
N GLY A 454 -11.79 31.64 7.17
CA GLY A 454 -13.06 30.91 7.28
C GLY A 454 -14.25 31.67 6.66
N ILE A 455 -14.37 32.97 6.94
CA ILE A 455 -15.45 33.81 6.39
C ILE A 455 -15.29 34.01 4.88
N HIS A 456 -14.06 34.12 4.40
CA HIS A 456 -13.75 34.21 2.97
C HIS A 456 -14.12 32.91 2.24
N VAL A 457 -13.85 31.74 2.85
CA VAL A 457 -14.29 30.44 2.32
C VAL A 457 -15.81 30.34 2.29
N ALA A 458 -16.51 30.80 3.33
CA ALA A 458 -17.97 30.85 3.35
C ALA A 458 -18.55 31.72 2.22
N LYS A 459 -17.94 32.89 1.95
CA LYS A 459 -18.30 33.77 0.83
C LYS A 459 -18.16 33.06 -0.52
N MET A 460 -17.08 32.31 -0.73
CA MET A 460 -16.85 31.54 -1.95
C MET A 460 -17.80 30.36 -2.12
N ALA A 461 -18.19 29.72 -1.01
CA ALA A 461 -19.18 28.63 -1.00
C ALA A 461 -20.59 29.11 -1.38
N GLY A 462 -20.78 30.41 -1.63
CA GLY A 462 -22.06 31.00 -2.03
C GLY A 462 -22.94 31.38 -0.84
N MET A 463 -22.38 31.53 0.36
CA MET A 463 -23.15 31.94 1.53
C MET A 463 -23.78 33.33 1.32
N PRO A 464 -25.02 33.56 1.77
CA PRO A 464 -25.70 34.84 1.62
C PRO A 464 -24.87 36.02 2.13
N LYS A 465 -24.79 37.10 1.34
CA LYS A 465 -23.98 38.30 1.67
C LYS A 465 -24.32 38.90 3.03
N SER A 466 -25.59 38.81 3.45
CA SER A 466 -26.05 39.27 4.77
C SER A 466 -25.40 38.49 5.92
N ILE A 467 -25.24 37.17 5.76
CA ILE A 467 -24.60 36.30 6.76
C ILE A 467 -23.10 36.56 6.80
N VAL A 468 -22.45 36.63 5.63
CA VAL A 468 -20.99 36.91 5.54
C VAL A 468 -20.67 38.25 6.20
N LYS A 469 -21.43 39.31 5.86
CA LYS A 469 -21.25 40.63 6.46
C LYS A 469 -21.44 40.61 7.99
N ARG A 470 -22.48 39.91 8.46
CA ARG A 470 -22.71 39.78 9.91
C ARG A 470 -21.60 38.99 10.61
N ALA A 471 -21.07 37.95 9.98
CA ALA A 471 -19.96 37.18 10.51
C ALA A 471 -18.68 38.02 10.62
N ASP A 472 -18.38 38.87 9.63
CA ASP A 472 -17.26 39.82 9.68
C ASP A 472 -17.42 40.82 10.83
N ASP A 473 -18.62 41.40 10.99
CA ASP A 473 -18.91 42.33 12.09
C ASP A 473 -18.68 41.67 13.47
N ILE A 474 -19.11 40.40 13.64
CA ILE A 474 -18.92 39.63 14.87
C ILE A 474 -17.45 39.30 15.09
N LEU A 475 -16.72 38.89 14.05
CA LEU A 475 -15.29 38.58 14.15
C LEU A 475 -14.50 39.81 14.62
N HIS A 476 -14.78 40.98 14.05
CA HIS A 476 -14.14 42.23 14.49
C HIS A 476 -14.42 42.57 15.94
N GLN A 477 -15.64 42.31 16.44
CA GLN A 477 -15.96 42.48 17.86
C GLN A 477 -15.12 41.56 18.74
N LEU A 478 -15.08 40.25 18.42
CA LEU A 478 -14.32 39.25 19.17
C LEU A 478 -12.81 39.54 19.19
N GLU A 479 -12.23 39.93 18.05
CA GLU A 479 -10.82 40.34 17.98
C GLU A 479 -10.54 41.60 18.80
N SER A 480 -11.47 42.56 18.81
CA SER A 480 -11.32 43.80 19.57
C SER A 480 -11.43 43.59 21.08
N ASP A 481 -12.26 42.65 21.52
CA ASP A 481 -12.41 42.29 22.93
C ASP A 481 -11.22 41.47 23.43
N ASN A 482 -10.69 40.55 22.61
CA ASN A 482 -9.45 39.82 22.90
C ASN A 482 -8.22 40.75 23.01
N ARG A 483 -8.15 41.81 22.19
CA ARG A 483 -7.08 42.83 22.33
C ARG A 483 -7.23 43.70 23.57
N LYS A 484 -8.46 44.00 24.01
CA LYS A 484 -8.72 44.84 25.21
C LYS A 484 -8.51 44.10 26.54
N GLN A 485 -8.63 42.77 26.56
CA GLN A 485 -8.34 41.94 27.74
C GLN A 485 -6.83 41.60 27.92
N GLY A 486 -5.92 42.24 27.17
CA GLY A 486 -4.48 42.19 27.45
C GLY A 486 -3.75 40.97 26.89
N ILE A 487 -4.33 40.25 25.93
CA ILE A 487 -3.71 39.06 25.31
C ILE A 487 -2.71 39.43 24.19
N SER A 488 -2.56 40.72 23.89
CA SER A 488 -1.59 41.20 22.88
C SER A 488 -0.86 42.45 23.38
N GLY A 489 0.24 42.25 24.11
CA GLY A 489 1.26 43.28 24.30
C GLY A 489 1.60 43.58 25.76
N LYS A 490 2.61 42.87 26.29
CA LYS A 490 3.73 43.45 27.05
C LYS A 490 4.93 42.49 26.96
N PRO A 491 6.18 42.97 26.82
CA PRO A 491 7.34 42.11 26.71
C PRO A 491 7.69 41.52 28.08
N LEU A 492 7.75 40.19 28.17
CA LEU A 492 8.39 39.47 29.29
C LEU A 492 9.91 39.48 29.07
N ALA A 493 10.53 40.64 29.26
CA ALA A 493 11.97 40.73 29.49
C ALA A 493 12.18 40.83 31.01
N GLU A 494 13.11 40.04 31.54
CA GLU A 494 13.52 39.93 32.95
C GLU A 494 12.72 38.99 33.85
N VAL A 495 12.81 37.67 33.62
CA VAL A 495 12.88 36.70 34.74
C VAL A 495 13.90 35.61 34.39
N SER A 496 15.17 35.90 34.65
CA SER A 496 16.20 34.89 34.85
C SER A 496 16.71 35.05 36.28
N GLU A 497 16.91 33.94 36.96
CA GLU A 497 17.39 33.79 38.35
C GLU A 497 16.32 33.83 39.46
N LYS A 498 15.58 32.73 39.60
CA LYS A 498 15.61 31.86 40.80
C LYS A 498 14.57 30.76 40.65
N ARG A 499 15.06 29.51 40.56
CA ARG A 499 14.25 28.31 40.76
C ARG A 499 14.01 28.16 42.26
N GLU A 500 12.75 28.23 42.67
CA GLU A 500 12.08 27.31 43.60
C GLU A 500 10.70 27.89 43.96
N GLY A 501 9.64 27.17 43.61
CA GLY A 501 8.32 27.31 44.21
C GLY A 501 7.58 28.64 43.97
N VAL A 502 7.17 28.94 42.73
CA VAL A 502 6.02 29.83 42.47
C VAL A 502 5.24 29.30 41.27
N GLN A 503 4.02 28.83 41.51
CA GLN A 503 3.00 28.60 40.48
C GLN A 503 2.85 29.89 39.66
N LEU A 504 3.11 29.79 38.35
CA LEU A 504 2.84 30.86 37.39
C LEU A 504 1.33 31.15 37.38
N ASN A 505 0.97 32.32 37.92
CA ASN A 505 -0.36 32.94 37.87
C ASN A 505 -0.76 33.27 36.43
N PHE A 506 -1.03 32.26 35.60
CA PHE A 506 -1.52 32.46 34.22
C PHE A 506 -2.99 32.07 34.04
N PHE A 507 -3.64 31.53 35.08
CA PHE A 507 -5.07 31.18 35.11
C PHE A 507 -5.71 31.57 36.45
N GLN A 508 -5.91 32.87 36.69
CA GLN A 508 -6.99 33.30 37.56
C GLN A 508 -8.16 33.69 36.67
N LEU A 509 -9.15 32.79 36.60
CA LEU A 509 -10.42 32.96 35.89
C LEU A 509 -11.34 33.99 36.54
N ASP A 510 -11.02 34.43 37.76
CA ASP A 510 -11.69 35.52 38.43
C ASP A 510 -10.65 36.62 38.69
N ASP A 511 -10.85 37.82 38.14
CA ASP A 511 -10.09 39.01 38.55
C ASP A 511 -10.19 39.10 40.09
N PRO A 512 -9.07 39.07 40.85
CA PRO A 512 -9.12 39.02 42.31
C PRO A 512 -9.94 40.18 42.91
N VAL A 513 -10.02 41.31 42.20
CA VAL A 513 -10.89 42.44 42.56
C VAL A 513 -12.37 42.08 42.38
N LEU A 514 -12.75 41.43 41.27
CA LEU A 514 -14.12 40.97 41.01
C LEU A 514 -14.55 39.85 41.94
N CYS A 515 -13.62 38.94 42.28
CA CYS A 515 -13.81 37.89 43.27
C CYS A 515 -14.10 38.50 44.66
N GLN A 516 -13.30 39.48 45.06
CA GLN A 516 -13.47 40.20 46.33
C GLN A 516 -14.82 40.93 46.38
N ILE A 517 -15.22 41.60 45.29
CA ILE A 517 -16.53 42.29 45.20
C ILE A 517 -17.68 41.30 45.27
N ARG A 518 -17.59 40.18 44.53
CA ARG A 518 -18.61 39.11 44.53
C ARG A 518 -18.82 38.58 45.94
N ASP A 519 -17.74 38.23 46.63
CA ASP A 519 -17.79 37.64 47.95
C ASP A 519 -18.25 38.67 49.00
N GLU A 520 -17.93 39.95 48.83
CA GLU A 520 -18.42 41.01 49.71
C GLU A 520 -19.92 41.28 49.52
N ILE A 521 -20.45 41.17 48.29
CA ILE A 521 -21.89 41.29 48.01
C ILE A 521 -22.68 40.09 48.53
N LEU A 522 -22.18 38.86 48.35
CA LEU A 522 -22.86 37.64 48.77
C LEU A 522 -22.99 37.52 50.30
N ASN A 523 -22.05 38.10 51.04
CA ASN A 523 -22.04 38.08 52.50
C ASN A 523 -22.80 39.24 53.16
N ILE A 524 -23.47 40.11 52.38
CA ILE A 524 -24.30 41.19 52.92
C ILE A 524 -25.69 40.67 53.26
N ASP A 525 -26.09 40.80 54.53
CA ASP A 525 -27.48 40.56 54.95
C ASP A 525 -28.35 41.79 54.65
N VAL A 526 -28.93 41.78 53.45
CA VAL A 526 -29.75 42.88 52.91
C VAL A 526 -30.97 43.20 53.78
N ASN A 527 -31.49 42.24 54.54
CA ASN A 527 -32.73 42.40 55.29
C ASN A 527 -32.55 43.13 56.64
N ASN A 528 -31.32 43.26 57.12
CA ASN A 528 -30.99 43.87 58.40
C ASN A 528 -30.13 45.15 58.29
N LEU A 529 -29.89 45.64 57.06
CA LEU A 529 -29.12 46.86 56.84
C LEU A 529 -29.96 48.12 57.07
N THR A 530 -29.40 49.08 57.81
CA THR A 530 -29.95 50.43 57.82
C THR A 530 -29.59 51.15 56.50
N PRO A 531 -30.39 52.15 56.05
CA PRO A 531 -30.13 52.87 54.80
C PRO A 531 -28.73 53.50 54.71
N LEU A 532 -28.17 53.90 55.86
CA LEU A 532 -26.84 54.53 55.92
C LEU A 532 -25.71 53.51 55.79
N GLU A 533 -25.89 52.30 56.34
CA GLU A 533 -24.94 51.19 56.20
C GLU A 533 -24.91 50.63 54.78
N ALA A 534 -26.08 50.56 54.12
CA ALA A 534 -26.17 50.15 52.72
C ALA A 534 -25.41 51.12 51.79
N LEU A 535 -25.52 52.42 52.03
CA LEU A 535 -24.78 53.45 51.28
C LEU A 535 -23.27 53.38 51.53
N ASN A 536 -22.84 53.10 52.77
CA ASN A 536 -21.43 52.93 53.11
C ASN A 536 -20.84 51.68 52.44
N LYS A 537 -21.55 50.55 52.47
CA LYS A 537 -21.13 49.32 51.78
C LYS A 537 -21.01 49.51 50.26
N LEU A 538 -21.94 50.22 49.63
CA LEU A 538 -21.84 50.60 48.22
C LEU A 538 -20.63 51.51 47.93
N SER A 539 -20.31 52.42 48.86
CA SER A 539 -19.13 53.28 48.75
C SER A 539 -17.82 52.49 48.81
N ASP A 540 -17.76 51.47 49.68
CA ASP A 540 -16.56 50.63 49.84
C ASP A 540 -16.35 49.70 48.64
N ILE A 541 -17.42 49.07 48.13
CA ILE A 541 -17.37 48.32 46.86
C ILE A 541 -16.88 49.24 45.73
N LYS A 542 -17.33 50.49 45.69
CA LYS A 542 -16.89 51.47 44.68
C LYS A 542 -15.42 51.87 44.83
N LYS A 543 -14.84 51.83 46.03
CA LYS A 543 -13.39 52.05 46.25
C LYS A 543 -12.58 50.86 45.75
N ILE A 544 -13.03 49.64 46.04
CA ILE A 544 -12.40 48.39 45.57
C ILE A 544 -12.34 48.36 44.04
N VAL A 545 -13.44 48.69 43.35
CA VAL A 545 -13.48 48.81 41.87
C VAL A 545 -12.52 49.89 41.33
N ARG A 546 -12.25 50.95 42.11
CA ARG A 546 -11.39 52.07 41.71
C ARG A 546 -9.92 51.88 42.09
N GLY A 547 -9.56 50.78 42.77
CA GLY A 547 -8.19 50.46 43.17
C GLY A 547 -7.57 51.44 44.16
N LYS A 548 -8.35 51.96 45.12
CA LYS A 548 -7.88 52.90 46.16
C LYS A 548 -8.11 52.39 47.57
#